data_AF-A0A0E9LUM5-F1
#
_entry.id   AF-A0A0E9LUM5-F1
#
_cell.length_a   1.000
_cell.length_b   1.000
_cell.length_c   1.000
_cell.angle_alpha   90.00
_cell.angle_beta   90.00
_cell.angle_gamma   90.00
#
_symmetry.space_group_name_H-M   'P 1'
#
loop_
_entity.id
_entity.type
_entity.pdbx_description
1 polymer ?
#
loop_
_entity_poly.entity_id
_entity_poly.type
_entity_poly.pdbx_seq_one_letter_code
_entity_poly.pdbx_strand_id
1 'polypeptide(L)'
;MRFEKAFLKTPIVSNNQVIGPEELNGNNPATRFEEMVNRHMESVYRKHNLSNGYAKANADLIANAKSTQKQAYIELAPAEEELYTKITLMGEAPVVGDLVKIFEKAPYGWKDISTLDILLRAAKKGYSRFEWRNEEIDFVAFADKALNSRERDAITIHKEKIHSQDEVNNFIHVVNNEIFAETLIPSNTSDFKEAIEVFRKKLQPKIISLNHLKDEYEAYPFASHIKAFYSSLSEIYNARNPEQIAEQTIAQKDHLKKARDTSMYVEEFIQHNFKSYEQISTFAEANRNNFSSLDETLVVRADDLMEYLKRDHEPWDKFPQMKKIYKELNDAIKNRLNALKDAVITIYETIFVEITARQKELGIEASNLTTNAEFYLQKINKETQITQLEIYELKANEFRAENFKKLEDFKAQEEARKSGEAYVSSVDVSIATEMPPTTIENEVQLDEYLKKLKAKLMVKLSKNQKLWLS
;
A
#
# COMPACT_ATOMS: atom_id res chain seq x y z
N MET A 1 81.01 58.21 0.76
CA MET A 1 80.75 56.77 1.06
C MET A 1 80.19 56.15 -0.21
N ARG A 2 80.72 55.03 -0.73
CA ARG A 2 80.14 54.37 -1.93
C ARG A 2 78.78 53.78 -1.54
N PHE A 3 77.74 54.11 -2.31
CA PHE A 3 76.35 53.68 -2.12
C PHE A 3 76.24 52.19 -1.76
N GLU A 4 77.01 51.33 -2.44
CA GLU A 4 77.04 49.88 -2.23
C GLU A 4 77.35 49.46 -0.79
N LYS A 5 78.30 50.14 -0.12
CA LYS A 5 78.67 49.82 1.27
C LYS A 5 77.63 50.30 2.28
N ALA A 6 76.92 51.39 1.95
CA ALA A 6 75.83 51.90 2.79
C ALA A 6 74.60 51.00 2.67
N PHE A 7 74.26 50.58 1.45
CA PHE A 7 73.13 49.69 1.17
C PHE A 7 73.18 48.38 1.96
N LEU A 8 74.37 47.74 2.07
CA LEU A 8 74.56 46.51 2.85
C LEU A 8 74.30 46.66 4.36
N LYS A 9 74.26 47.90 4.88
CA LYS A 9 74.06 48.21 6.31
C LYS A 9 72.71 48.83 6.60
N THR A 10 71.88 49.03 5.59
CA THR A 10 70.57 49.68 5.73
C THR A 10 69.54 48.65 6.21
N PRO A 11 68.80 48.93 7.30
CA PRO A 11 67.65 48.11 7.69
C PRO A 11 66.48 48.31 6.72
N ILE A 12 65.58 47.34 6.65
CA ILE A 12 64.35 47.46 5.85
C ILE A 12 63.12 47.49 6.76
N VAL A 13 62.05 48.12 6.27
CA VAL A 13 60.73 48.03 6.91
C VAL A 13 59.87 47.07 6.10
N SER A 14 59.41 45.99 6.72
CA SER A 14 58.52 45.00 6.12
C SER A 14 57.37 44.71 7.05
N ASN A 15 56.13 44.81 6.57
CA ASN A 15 54.91 44.52 7.35
C ASN A 15 54.89 45.18 8.74
N ASN A 16 55.21 46.48 8.78
CA ASN A 16 55.34 47.29 10.00
C ASN A 16 56.41 46.82 11.00
N GLN A 17 57.35 45.96 10.59
CA GLN A 17 58.50 45.54 11.37
C GLN A 17 59.79 46.07 10.75
N VAL A 18 60.73 46.50 11.59
CA VAL A 18 62.09 46.88 11.17
C VAL A 18 62.93 45.61 11.20
N ILE A 19 63.49 45.23 10.05
CA ILE A 19 64.39 44.09 9.89
C ILE A 19 65.82 44.64 9.87
N GLY A 20 66.61 44.22 10.86
CA GLY A 20 67.98 44.66 11.04
C GLY A 20 68.90 44.16 9.92
N PRO A 21 70.03 44.85 9.65
CA PRO A 21 70.91 44.43 8.59
C PRO A 21 71.56 43.05 8.80
N GLU A 22 71.66 42.59 10.05
CA GLU A 22 72.14 41.27 10.48
C GLU A 22 71.16 40.12 10.19
N GLU A 23 69.87 40.40 9.98
CA GLU A 23 68.84 39.39 9.71
C GLU A 23 68.72 39.03 8.21
N LEU A 24 69.49 39.71 7.36
CA LEU A 24 69.45 39.58 5.91
C LEU A 24 70.79 39.01 5.42
N ASN A 25 70.74 37.97 4.60
CA ASN A 25 71.89 37.41 3.92
C ASN A 25 72.26 38.22 2.65
N GLY A 26 73.53 38.21 2.24
CA GLY A 26 73.98 38.84 0.98
C GLY A 26 75.30 39.60 1.08
N ASN A 27 76.30 39.16 0.32
CA ASN A 27 77.66 39.72 0.37
C ASN A 27 77.88 40.87 -0.64
N ASN A 28 76.89 41.16 -1.48
CA ASN A 28 76.91 42.24 -2.45
C ASN A 28 75.50 42.87 -2.59
N PRO A 29 75.38 44.09 -3.14
CA PRO A 29 74.08 44.77 -3.23
C PRO A 29 72.99 43.98 -3.97
N ALA A 30 73.33 43.20 -4.99
CA ALA A 30 72.35 42.44 -5.78
C ALA A 30 71.73 41.30 -4.95
N THR A 31 72.57 40.43 -4.38
CA THR A 31 72.14 39.33 -3.50
C THR A 31 71.41 39.83 -2.26
N ARG A 32 71.87 40.97 -1.71
CA ARG A 32 71.22 41.62 -0.58
C ARG A 32 69.83 42.12 -0.92
N PHE A 33 69.65 42.72 -2.09
CA PHE A 33 68.35 43.18 -2.55
C PHE A 33 67.38 42.01 -2.78
N GLU A 34 67.86 40.92 -3.38
CA GLU A 34 67.07 39.69 -3.56
C GLU A 34 66.60 39.13 -2.22
N GLU A 35 67.47 39.06 -1.22
CA GLU A 35 67.08 38.60 0.13
C GLU A 35 66.09 39.55 0.80
N MET A 36 66.29 40.86 0.67
CA MET A 36 65.33 41.86 1.19
C MET A 36 63.94 41.65 0.58
N VAL A 37 63.88 41.40 -0.74
CA VAL A 37 62.63 41.11 -1.44
C VAL A 37 62.02 39.79 -0.96
N ASN A 38 62.81 38.71 -0.89
CA ASN A 38 62.34 37.40 -0.42
C ASN A 38 61.77 37.49 0.99
N ARG A 39 62.51 38.12 1.92
CA ARG A 39 62.09 38.31 3.30
C ARG A 39 60.82 39.16 3.42
N HIS A 40 60.70 40.20 2.60
CA HIS A 40 59.48 41.01 2.54
C HIS A 40 58.29 40.19 2.03
N MET A 41 58.48 39.41 0.96
CA MET A 41 57.44 38.57 0.37
C MET A 41 57.00 37.46 1.33
N GLU A 42 57.92 36.79 2.04
CA GLU A 42 57.61 35.81 3.08
C GLU A 42 56.83 36.44 4.25
N SER A 43 57.18 37.66 4.63
CA SER A 43 56.50 38.38 5.70
C SER A 43 55.07 38.79 5.31
N VAL A 44 54.88 39.29 4.09
CA VAL A 44 53.58 39.73 3.57
C VAL A 44 52.68 38.54 3.25
N TYR A 45 53.23 37.50 2.62
CA TYR A 45 52.51 36.30 2.19
C TYR A 45 52.87 35.08 3.02
N ARG A 46 52.84 35.24 4.35
CA ARG A 46 53.22 34.20 5.33
C ARG A 46 52.45 32.87 5.23
N LYS A 47 51.32 32.83 4.52
CA LYS A 47 50.51 31.62 4.28
C LYS A 47 50.60 31.12 2.83
N HIS A 48 51.49 31.66 2.01
CA HIS A 48 51.63 31.27 0.60
C HIS A 48 52.01 29.81 0.41
N ASN A 49 52.92 29.31 1.24
CA ASN A 49 53.41 27.94 1.18
C ASN A 49 52.32 26.86 1.40
N LEU A 50 51.20 27.20 2.04
CA LEU A 50 50.10 26.28 2.28
C LEU A 50 49.49 25.75 0.97
N SER A 51 49.52 26.51 -0.12
CA SER A 51 48.99 26.07 -1.42
C SER A 51 49.94 25.19 -2.23
N ASN A 52 51.18 24.94 -1.78
CA ASN A 52 52.21 24.29 -2.58
C ASN A 52 51.89 22.85 -3.04
N GLY A 53 51.04 22.15 -2.29
CA GLY A 53 50.59 20.77 -2.56
C GLY A 53 49.34 20.64 -3.44
N TYR A 54 48.81 21.75 -3.93
CA TYR A 54 47.59 21.83 -4.72
C TYR A 54 47.88 22.14 -6.19
N ALA A 55 46.86 22.04 -7.04
CA ALA A 55 46.96 22.29 -8.47
C ALA A 55 47.71 23.59 -8.79
N LYS A 56 48.61 23.52 -9.79
CA LYS A 56 49.39 24.67 -10.27
C LYS A 56 49.00 25.07 -11.69
N ALA A 57 48.30 24.20 -12.41
CA ALA A 57 47.77 24.42 -13.75
C ALA A 57 46.36 23.82 -13.91
N ASN A 58 45.63 24.28 -14.94
CA ASN A 58 44.27 23.83 -15.23
C ASN A 58 44.17 22.31 -15.44
N ALA A 59 45.21 21.71 -16.05
CA ALA A 59 45.27 20.26 -16.27
C ALA A 59 45.26 19.48 -14.94
N ASP A 60 45.92 20.00 -13.90
CA ASP A 60 45.99 19.36 -12.59
C ASP A 60 44.61 19.35 -11.92
N LEU A 61 43.88 20.48 -11.95
CA LEU A 61 42.53 20.56 -11.37
C LEU A 61 41.56 19.61 -12.07
N ILE A 62 41.60 19.56 -13.41
CA ILE A 62 40.74 18.64 -14.20
C ILE A 62 41.07 17.18 -13.88
N ALA A 63 42.36 16.83 -13.77
CA ALA A 63 42.79 15.49 -13.39
C ALA A 63 42.33 15.14 -11.97
N ASN A 64 42.50 16.06 -11.03
CA ASN A 64 42.06 15.89 -9.65
C ASN A 64 40.55 15.73 -9.56
N ALA A 65 39.77 16.50 -10.32
CA ALA A 65 38.31 16.39 -10.36
C ALA A 65 37.85 15.01 -10.84
N LYS A 66 38.43 14.51 -11.93
CA LYS A 66 38.13 13.19 -12.52
C LYS A 66 38.63 12.00 -11.69
N SER A 67 39.57 12.22 -10.77
CA SER A 67 40.11 11.14 -9.94
C SER A 67 39.02 10.50 -9.06
N THR A 68 38.90 9.17 -9.16
CA THR A 68 38.02 8.33 -8.35
C THR A 68 38.72 7.73 -7.12
N GLN A 69 40.00 8.10 -6.90
CA GLN A 69 40.76 7.61 -5.77
C GLN A 69 40.13 8.12 -4.46
N LYS A 70 39.64 7.20 -3.63
CA LYS A 70 39.13 7.52 -2.29
C LYS A 70 40.28 8.08 -1.44
N GLN A 71 40.11 9.28 -0.87
CA GLN A 71 41.10 9.85 0.04
C GLN A 71 41.04 9.09 1.37
N ALA A 72 42.17 8.53 1.80
CA ALA A 72 42.26 7.78 3.05
C ALA A 72 42.15 8.66 4.32
N TYR A 73 42.15 9.99 4.15
CA TYR A 73 42.19 10.96 5.23
C TYR A 73 41.06 11.99 5.07
N ILE A 74 40.15 12.00 6.05
CA ILE A 74 38.94 12.83 6.05
C ILE A 74 39.21 14.19 6.72
N GLU A 75 40.28 14.35 7.51
CA GLU A 75 40.57 15.62 8.15
C GLU A 75 41.11 16.64 7.14
N LEU A 76 40.81 17.92 7.37
CA LEU A 76 41.25 19.02 6.53
C LEU A 76 42.76 19.23 6.67
N ALA A 77 43.44 19.47 5.55
CA ALA A 77 44.80 19.96 5.59
C ALA A 77 44.83 21.45 6.00
N PRO A 78 45.96 22.01 6.46
CA PRO A 78 46.01 23.39 6.93
C PRO A 78 45.49 24.44 5.92
N ALA A 79 45.72 24.25 4.62
CA ALA A 79 45.19 25.13 3.59
C ALA A 79 43.65 25.05 3.47
N GLU A 80 43.11 23.85 3.63
CA GLU A 80 41.67 23.60 3.61
C GLU A 80 40.99 24.11 4.88
N GLU A 81 41.63 24.01 6.05
CA GLU A 81 41.15 24.59 7.31
C GLU A 81 41.00 26.12 7.24
N GLU A 82 42.02 26.81 6.70
CA GLU A 82 41.97 28.26 6.47
C GLU A 82 40.81 28.63 5.55
N LEU A 83 40.65 27.86 4.48
CA LEU A 83 39.58 28.04 3.51
C LEU A 83 38.20 27.82 4.14
N TYR A 84 38.01 26.74 4.88
CA TYR A 84 36.74 26.42 5.54
C TYR A 84 36.37 27.35 6.67
N THR A 85 37.36 27.79 7.45
CA THR A 85 37.17 28.83 8.45
C THR A 85 36.65 30.08 7.76
N LYS A 86 37.21 30.45 6.60
CA LYS A 86 36.75 31.62 5.86
C LYS A 86 35.34 31.45 5.27
N ILE A 87 35.03 30.30 4.67
CA ILE A 87 33.66 29.96 4.22
C ILE A 87 32.68 30.12 5.38
N THR A 88 33.03 29.61 6.56
CA THR A 88 32.17 29.69 7.74
C THR A 88 31.90 31.12 8.20
N LEU A 89 32.91 31.99 8.12
CA LEU A 89 32.77 33.41 8.44
C LEU A 89 31.99 34.20 7.39
N MET A 90 31.86 33.70 6.16
CA MET A 90 31.13 34.37 5.07
C MET A 90 29.62 34.13 5.10
N GLY A 91 29.14 33.20 5.94
CA GLY A 91 27.71 32.92 6.11
C GLY A 91 27.19 31.83 5.17
N GLU A 92 25.93 31.94 4.77
CA GLU A 92 25.26 30.96 3.92
C GLU A 92 25.65 31.10 2.44
N ALA A 93 25.87 29.97 1.78
CA ALA A 93 26.17 29.85 0.35
C ALA A 93 27.24 30.83 -0.21
N PRO A 94 28.48 30.90 0.35
CA PRO A 94 29.53 31.75 -0.20
C PRO A 94 29.82 31.46 -1.67
N VAL A 95 30.15 32.52 -2.41
CA VAL A 95 30.43 32.45 -3.85
C VAL A 95 31.92 32.17 -4.11
N VAL A 96 32.21 31.26 -5.04
CA VAL A 96 33.59 30.83 -5.35
C VAL A 96 34.47 32.00 -5.80
N GLY A 97 33.94 32.91 -6.62
CA GLY A 97 34.67 34.07 -7.12
C GLY A 97 35.19 34.99 -6.01
N ASP A 98 34.39 35.22 -4.97
CA ASP A 98 34.80 36.04 -3.83
C ASP A 98 35.84 35.33 -2.96
N LEU A 99 35.72 34.02 -2.80
CA LEU A 99 36.69 33.20 -2.09
C LEU A 99 38.07 33.29 -2.78
N VAL A 100 38.12 33.15 -4.09
CA VAL A 100 39.36 33.32 -4.87
C VAL A 100 39.98 34.71 -4.65
N LYS A 101 39.19 35.79 -4.77
CA LYS A 101 39.68 37.17 -4.54
C LYS A 101 40.22 37.39 -3.12
N ILE A 102 39.70 36.68 -2.12
CA ILE A 102 40.19 36.74 -0.74
C ILE A 102 41.55 36.05 -0.62
N PHE A 103 41.71 34.85 -1.18
CA PHE A 103 42.93 34.05 -1.07
C PHE A 103 44.05 34.50 -2.04
N GLU A 104 43.74 35.31 -3.05
CA GLU A 104 44.74 36.01 -3.87
C GLU A 104 45.47 37.13 -3.09
N LYS A 105 44.87 37.63 -2.00
CA LYS A 105 45.44 38.73 -1.20
C LYS A 105 46.34 38.22 -0.08
N ALA A 106 47.16 39.12 0.47
CA ALA A 106 47.91 38.84 1.70
C ALA A 106 46.94 38.47 2.85
N PRO A 107 47.26 37.47 3.70
CA PRO A 107 48.56 36.82 3.86
C PRO A 107 48.80 35.59 2.96
N TYR A 108 47.92 35.29 2.00
CA TYR A 108 47.93 34.04 1.24
C TYR A 108 48.66 34.18 -0.10
N GLY A 109 48.19 35.06 -0.98
CA GLY A 109 48.77 35.20 -2.33
C GLY A 109 48.68 33.91 -3.15
N TRP A 110 47.64 33.10 -2.94
CA TRP A 110 47.45 31.84 -3.65
C TRP A 110 47.02 32.11 -5.09
N LYS A 111 47.44 31.24 -6.02
CA LYS A 111 46.86 31.24 -7.35
C LYS A 111 45.39 30.84 -7.27
N ASP A 112 44.58 31.36 -8.18
CA ASP A 112 43.18 31.00 -8.33
C ASP A 112 43.00 29.48 -8.43
N ILE A 113 43.79 28.83 -9.29
CA ILE A 113 43.74 27.39 -9.53
C ILE A 113 44.03 26.58 -8.27
N SER A 114 44.93 27.05 -7.41
CA SER A 114 45.25 26.38 -6.16
C SER A 114 44.10 26.51 -5.17
N THR A 115 43.46 27.68 -5.09
CA THR A 115 42.26 27.88 -4.26
C THR A 115 41.10 26.97 -4.71
N LEU A 116 40.90 26.84 -6.02
CA LEU A 116 39.89 25.94 -6.60
C LEU A 116 40.17 24.45 -6.29
N ASP A 117 41.43 24.02 -6.34
CA ASP A 117 41.79 22.65 -5.99
C ASP A 117 41.68 22.39 -4.48
N ILE A 118 42.00 23.36 -3.63
CA ILE A 118 41.77 23.30 -2.19
C ILE A 118 40.27 23.08 -1.92
N LEU A 119 39.40 23.90 -2.53
CA LEU A 119 37.93 23.75 -2.49
C LEU A 119 37.47 22.37 -2.95
N LEU A 120 38.01 21.88 -4.07
CA LEU A 120 37.68 20.57 -4.60
C LEU A 120 38.05 19.44 -3.64
N ARG A 121 39.24 19.47 -3.03
CA ARG A 121 39.67 18.43 -2.07
C ARG A 121 38.83 18.45 -0.81
N ALA A 122 38.55 19.63 -0.30
CA ALA A 122 37.60 19.89 0.75
C ALA A 122 36.23 19.25 0.48
N ALA A 123 35.65 19.49 -0.70
CA ALA A 123 34.39 18.90 -1.12
C ALA A 123 34.47 17.37 -1.29
N LYS A 124 35.60 16.85 -1.81
CA LYS A 124 35.84 15.40 -1.90
C LYS A 124 35.94 14.69 -0.55
N LYS A 125 36.22 15.43 0.52
CA LYS A 125 36.17 14.94 1.92
C LYS A 125 34.77 15.06 2.54
N GLY A 126 33.77 15.53 1.78
CA GLY A 126 32.38 15.62 2.23
C GLY A 126 32.03 16.89 3.02
N TYR A 127 32.90 17.90 3.05
CA TYR A 127 32.65 19.12 3.84
C TYR A 127 31.76 20.12 3.08
N SER A 128 31.65 20.01 1.76
CA SER A 128 30.80 20.87 0.95
C SER A 128 30.35 20.22 -0.35
N ARG A 129 29.26 20.76 -0.88
CA ARG A 129 28.78 20.56 -2.24
C ARG A 129 28.77 21.89 -3.00
N PHE A 130 28.72 21.81 -4.32
CA PHE A 130 28.70 22.99 -5.19
C PHE A 130 27.38 23.06 -5.94
N GLU A 131 26.86 24.28 -6.08
CA GLU A 131 25.76 24.56 -6.99
C GLU A 131 26.20 25.59 -8.01
N TRP A 132 25.77 25.43 -9.27
CA TRP A 132 25.88 26.46 -10.29
C TRP A 132 24.48 26.88 -10.71
N ARG A 133 24.16 28.17 -10.56
CA ARG A 133 22.83 28.73 -10.85
C ARG A 133 21.69 27.97 -10.13
N ASN A 134 21.92 27.60 -8.86
CA ASN A 134 21.01 26.84 -8.00
C ASN A 134 20.77 25.38 -8.40
N GLU A 135 21.62 24.81 -9.28
CA GLU A 135 21.62 23.38 -9.59
C GLU A 135 22.89 22.74 -9.04
N GLU A 136 22.76 21.63 -8.31
CA GLU A 136 23.90 20.89 -7.80
C GLU A 136 24.75 20.33 -8.96
N ILE A 137 26.06 20.51 -8.86
CA ILE A 137 27.02 20.08 -9.88
C ILE A 137 28.03 19.10 -9.30
N ASP A 138 28.43 18.12 -10.12
CA ASP A 138 29.50 17.19 -9.75
C ASP A 138 30.88 17.86 -9.78
N PHE A 139 31.91 17.13 -9.34
CA PHE A 139 33.27 17.64 -9.27
C PHE A 139 33.88 17.99 -10.64
N VAL A 140 33.47 17.30 -11.70
CA VAL A 140 33.99 17.54 -13.06
C VAL A 140 33.37 18.81 -13.63
N ALA A 141 32.05 18.98 -13.46
CA ALA A 141 31.32 20.19 -13.80
C ALA A 141 31.82 21.38 -12.99
N PHE A 142 32.10 21.20 -11.68
CA PHE A 142 32.75 22.24 -10.87
C PHE A 142 34.07 22.69 -11.48
N ALA A 143 34.97 21.76 -11.82
CA ALA A 143 36.25 22.11 -12.43
C ALA A 143 36.08 22.83 -13.78
N ASP A 144 35.18 22.36 -14.65
CA ASP A 144 34.89 23.00 -15.95
C ASP A 144 34.40 24.45 -15.78
N LYS A 145 33.40 24.66 -14.90
CA LYS A 145 32.81 25.98 -14.67
C LYS A 145 33.76 26.92 -13.94
N ALA A 146 34.43 26.45 -12.88
CA ALA A 146 35.27 27.29 -12.04
C ALA A 146 36.55 27.77 -12.75
N LEU A 147 37.04 27.04 -13.76
CA LEU A 147 38.15 27.49 -14.60
C LEU A 147 37.80 28.73 -15.42
N ASN A 148 36.53 28.93 -15.79
CA ASN A 148 36.07 30.17 -16.40
C ASN A 148 35.79 31.22 -15.32
N SER A 149 36.65 32.25 -15.23
CA SER A 149 36.54 33.30 -14.23
C SER A 149 35.19 34.04 -14.24
N ARG A 150 34.50 34.10 -15.39
CA ARG A 150 33.17 34.72 -15.52
C ARG A 150 32.05 33.89 -14.90
N GLU A 151 32.24 32.59 -14.76
CA GLU A 151 31.24 31.67 -14.20
C GLU A 151 31.43 31.47 -12.68
N ARG A 152 32.58 31.85 -12.10
CA ARG A 152 32.87 31.66 -10.67
C ARG A 152 31.87 32.35 -9.75
N ASP A 153 31.31 33.49 -10.18
CA ASP A 153 30.32 34.24 -9.41
C ASP A 153 28.93 33.56 -9.41
N ALA A 154 28.71 32.58 -10.31
CA ALA A 154 27.49 31.77 -10.38
C ALA A 154 27.61 30.44 -9.62
N ILE A 155 28.78 30.14 -9.02
CA ILE A 155 29.03 28.93 -8.25
C ILE A 155 28.97 29.24 -6.76
N THR A 156 28.05 28.60 -6.04
CA THR A 156 27.89 28.73 -4.59
C THR A 156 28.36 27.46 -3.87
N ILE A 157 28.88 27.65 -2.66
CA ILE A 157 29.43 26.59 -1.81
C ILE A 157 28.48 26.34 -0.65
N HIS A 158 27.98 25.11 -0.55
CA HIS A 158 27.05 24.70 0.49
C HIS A 158 27.72 23.74 1.45
N LYS A 159 27.62 24.00 2.75
CA LYS A 159 28.18 23.13 3.78
C LYS A 159 27.42 21.81 3.83
N GLU A 160 28.16 20.74 4.07
CA GLU A 160 27.62 19.39 4.23
C GLU A 160 27.94 18.88 5.63
N LYS A 161 27.04 18.04 6.18
CA LYS A 161 27.30 17.37 7.44
C LYS A 161 28.30 16.25 7.20
N ILE A 162 29.39 16.25 7.97
CA ILE A 162 30.34 15.13 7.99
C ILE A 162 29.80 14.12 8.98
N HIS A 163 29.57 12.90 8.50
CA HIS A 163 29.19 11.79 9.37
C HIS A 163 30.43 11.06 9.83
N SER A 164 30.49 10.81 11.13
CA SER A 164 31.42 9.87 11.72
C SER A 164 31.15 8.44 11.23
N GLN A 165 32.17 7.58 11.28
CA GLN A 165 31.98 6.17 10.94
C GLN A 165 30.96 5.50 11.88
N ASP A 166 30.86 5.94 13.13
CA ASP A 166 29.87 5.44 14.09
C ASP A 166 28.43 5.82 13.68
N GLU A 167 28.21 7.02 13.14
CA GLU A 167 26.89 7.43 12.60
C GLU A 167 26.50 6.57 11.38
N VAL A 168 27.43 6.33 10.47
CA VAL A 168 27.20 5.46 9.30
C VAL A 168 26.90 4.03 9.74
N ASN A 169 27.70 3.49 10.67
CA ASN A 169 27.50 2.15 11.22
C ASN A 169 26.17 2.02 11.95
N ASN A 170 25.76 3.04 12.71
CA ASN A 170 24.47 3.07 13.40
C ASN A 170 23.31 3.06 12.39
N PHE A 171 23.37 3.86 11.34
CA PHE A 171 22.35 3.84 10.28
C PHE A 171 22.23 2.46 9.63
N ILE A 172 23.37 1.85 9.27
CA ILE A 172 23.41 0.48 8.70
C ILE A 172 22.83 -0.53 9.69
N HIS A 173 23.17 -0.42 10.98
CA HIS A 173 22.68 -1.31 12.02
C HIS A 173 21.15 -1.25 12.15
N VAL A 174 20.60 -0.03 12.24
CA VAL A 174 19.15 0.20 12.37
C VAL A 174 18.41 -0.36 11.16
N VAL A 175 18.88 -0.07 9.94
CA VAL A 175 18.26 -0.58 8.71
C VAL A 175 18.30 -2.11 8.68
N ASN A 176 19.49 -2.70 8.77
CA ASN A 176 19.64 -4.13 8.54
C ASN A 176 19.08 -4.99 9.68
N ASN A 177 19.27 -4.59 10.94
CA ASN A 177 19.01 -5.47 12.09
C ASN A 177 17.73 -5.08 12.84
N GLU A 178 17.44 -3.79 13.00
CA GLU A 178 16.27 -3.36 13.78
C GLU A 178 15.00 -3.33 12.93
N ILE A 179 15.06 -2.78 11.71
CA ILE A 179 13.87 -2.61 10.85
C ILE A 179 13.64 -3.85 9.99
N PHE A 180 14.59 -4.20 9.11
CA PHE A 180 14.34 -5.18 8.04
C PHE A 180 14.77 -6.62 8.39
N ALA A 181 15.63 -6.79 9.40
CA ALA A 181 16.21 -8.10 9.76
C ALA A 181 16.85 -8.84 8.57
N GLU A 182 17.43 -8.09 7.63
CA GLU A 182 18.12 -8.59 6.43
C GLU A 182 19.26 -7.64 6.03
N THR A 183 20.23 -8.11 5.25
CA THR A 183 21.32 -7.24 4.77
C THR A 183 20.87 -6.42 3.55
N LEU A 184 20.42 -5.18 3.79
CA LEU A 184 20.16 -4.21 2.72
C LEU A 184 21.42 -3.42 2.34
N ILE A 185 22.15 -2.95 3.34
CA ILE A 185 23.37 -2.17 3.17
C ILE A 185 24.57 -3.03 3.61
N PRO A 186 25.63 -3.19 2.80
CA PRO A 186 26.84 -3.89 3.22
C PRO A 186 27.48 -3.26 4.46
N SER A 187 27.85 -4.06 5.46
CA SER A 187 28.42 -3.56 6.73
C SER A 187 29.80 -2.90 6.58
N ASN A 188 30.47 -3.06 5.44
CA ASN A 188 31.76 -2.43 5.13
C ASN A 188 31.62 -1.08 4.42
N THR A 189 30.39 -0.60 4.20
CA THR A 189 30.16 0.74 3.64
C THR A 189 30.59 1.80 4.65
N SER A 190 31.52 2.66 4.24
CA SER A 190 32.09 3.75 5.07
C SER A 190 31.59 5.13 4.67
N ASP A 191 31.15 5.30 3.42
CA ASP A 191 30.62 6.56 2.94
C ASP A 191 29.11 6.65 3.19
N PHE A 192 28.67 7.76 3.81
CA PHE A 192 27.27 7.96 4.16
C PHE A 192 26.36 8.05 2.92
N LYS A 193 26.77 8.78 1.87
CA LYS A 193 25.98 8.91 0.64
C LYS A 193 25.88 7.57 -0.07
N GLU A 194 26.96 6.79 -0.11
CA GLU A 194 26.98 5.42 -0.63
C GLU A 194 25.99 4.52 0.13
N ALA A 195 25.96 4.59 1.47
CA ALA A 195 25.02 3.83 2.29
C ALA A 195 23.55 4.16 1.96
N ILE A 196 23.25 5.45 1.79
CA ILE A 196 21.91 5.94 1.45
C ILE A 196 21.49 5.50 0.04
N GLU A 197 22.38 5.61 -0.94
CA GLU A 197 22.09 5.19 -2.32
C GLU A 197 21.86 3.68 -2.43
N VAL A 198 22.67 2.88 -1.72
CA VAL A 198 22.46 1.43 -1.62
C VAL A 198 21.12 1.12 -0.96
N PHE A 199 20.78 1.81 0.13
CA PHE A 199 19.49 1.66 0.80
C PHE A 199 18.32 1.96 -0.14
N ARG A 200 18.33 3.12 -0.82
CA ARG A 200 17.30 3.49 -1.83
C ARG A 200 17.13 2.42 -2.89
N LYS A 201 18.23 1.97 -3.49
CA LYS A 201 18.24 0.95 -4.54
C LYS A 201 17.60 -0.36 -4.07
N LYS A 202 17.80 -0.72 -2.80
CA LYS A 202 17.24 -1.92 -2.19
C LYS A 202 15.78 -1.77 -1.72
N LEU A 203 15.36 -0.56 -1.37
CA LEU A 203 13.96 -0.25 -1.06
C LEU A 203 13.07 -0.32 -2.30
N GLN A 204 13.54 0.15 -3.46
CA GLN A 204 12.75 0.23 -4.69
C GLN A 204 11.99 -1.07 -5.04
N PRO A 205 12.62 -2.27 -5.13
CA PRO A 205 11.89 -3.50 -5.44
C PRO A 205 10.88 -3.88 -4.35
N LYS A 206 11.15 -3.57 -3.07
CA LYS A 206 10.19 -3.84 -1.98
C LYS A 206 8.95 -2.95 -2.10
N ILE A 207 9.14 -1.66 -2.41
CA ILE A 207 8.03 -0.73 -2.64
C ILE A 207 7.16 -1.18 -3.81
N ILE A 208 7.78 -1.65 -4.91
CA ILE A 208 7.06 -2.20 -6.07
C ILE A 208 6.24 -3.43 -5.66
N SER A 209 6.85 -4.37 -4.93
CA SER A 209 6.17 -5.58 -4.45
C SER A 209 4.98 -5.25 -3.54
N LEU A 210 5.18 -4.36 -2.57
CA LEU A 210 4.12 -3.91 -1.65
C LEU A 210 2.99 -3.18 -2.40
N ASN A 211 3.32 -2.38 -3.43
CA ASN A 211 2.30 -1.74 -4.26
C ASN A 211 1.45 -2.78 -5.01
N HIS A 212 2.07 -3.82 -5.56
CA HIS A 212 1.32 -4.91 -6.21
C HIS A 212 0.38 -5.60 -5.21
N LEU A 213 0.90 -6.01 -4.05
CA LEU A 213 0.11 -6.70 -3.03
C LEU A 213 -1.03 -5.81 -2.50
N LYS A 214 -0.80 -4.50 -2.26
CA LYS A 214 -1.87 -3.63 -1.76
C LYS A 214 -3.01 -3.50 -2.77
N ASP A 215 -2.70 -3.47 -4.07
CA ASP A 215 -3.69 -3.29 -5.14
C ASP A 215 -4.45 -4.61 -5.39
N GLU A 216 -3.73 -5.74 -5.40
CA GLU A 216 -4.32 -7.08 -5.58
C GLU A 216 -5.31 -7.45 -4.47
N TYR A 217 -5.00 -7.08 -3.22
CA TYR A 217 -5.80 -7.45 -2.04
C TYR A 217 -6.62 -6.28 -1.48
N GLU A 218 -6.80 -5.18 -2.21
CA GLU A 218 -7.46 -3.94 -1.72
C GLU A 218 -8.86 -4.18 -1.11
N ALA A 219 -9.59 -5.17 -1.64
CA ALA A 219 -10.93 -5.51 -1.16
C ALA A 219 -10.96 -6.13 0.24
N TYR A 220 -9.81 -6.54 0.80
CA TYR A 220 -9.72 -7.25 2.07
C TYR A 220 -9.22 -6.35 3.21
N PRO A 221 -9.76 -6.44 4.44
CA PRO A 221 -9.39 -5.52 5.52
C PRO A 221 -7.89 -5.56 5.89
N PHE A 222 -7.27 -6.74 5.85
CA PHE A 222 -5.85 -6.92 6.16
C PHE A 222 -4.91 -6.16 5.20
N ALA A 223 -5.36 -5.78 4.00
CA ALA A 223 -4.55 -5.01 3.06
C ALA A 223 -4.18 -3.61 3.57
N SER A 224 -4.91 -3.11 4.58
CA SER A 224 -4.56 -1.89 5.30
C SER A 224 -3.15 -1.92 5.91
N HIS A 225 -2.66 -3.08 6.34
CA HIS A 225 -1.30 -3.24 6.88
C HIS A 225 -0.24 -3.07 5.79
N ILE A 226 -0.45 -3.70 4.62
CA ILE A 226 0.44 -3.53 3.45
C ILE A 226 0.46 -2.07 3.02
N LYS A 227 -0.71 -1.42 2.96
CA LYS A 227 -0.84 -0.01 2.60
C LYS A 227 -0.06 0.90 3.55
N ALA A 228 -0.17 0.68 4.86
CA ALA A 228 0.56 1.46 5.87
C ALA A 228 2.09 1.31 5.71
N PHE A 229 2.57 0.09 5.49
CA PHE A 229 4.00 -0.15 5.29
C PHE A 229 4.50 0.46 3.98
N TYR A 230 3.76 0.26 2.87
CA TYR A 230 4.02 0.89 1.58
C TYR A 230 4.12 2.42 1.70
N SER A 231 3.17 3.07 2.38
CA SER A 231 3.17 4.53 2.56
C SER A 231 4.41 5.02 3.31
N SER A 232 4.78 4.33 4.40
CA SER A 232 5.96 4.69 5.20
C SER A 232 7.26 4.55 4.40
N LEU A 233 7.43 3.45 3.65
CA LEU A 233 8.61 3.28 2.80
C LEU A 233 8.64 4.25 1.62
N SER A 234 7.48 4.56 1.04
CA SER A 234 7.38 5.51 -0.08
C SER A 234 7.73 6.93 0.35
N GLU A 235 7.35 7.35 1.56
CA GLU A 235 7.74 8.65 2.11
C GLU A 235 9.26 8.76 2.23
N ILE A 236 9.90 7.76 2.85
CA ILE A 236 11.36 7.70 3.01
C ILE A 236 12.07 7.67 1.65
N TYR A 237 11.58 6.85 0.71
CA TYR A 237 12.17 6.73 -0.62
C TYR A 237 12.07 8.03 -1.45
N ASN A 238 10.99 8.79 -1.27
CA ASN A 238 10.74 10.02 -2.02
C ASN A 238 11.34 11.28 -1.38
N ALA A 239 11.89 11.19 -0.16
CA ALA A 239 12.66 12.28 0.43
C ALA A 239 13.78 12.72 -0.54
N ARG A 240 14.11 14.01 -0.62
CA ARG A 240 15.11 14.47 -1.61
C ARG A 240 16.54 14.43 -1.07
N ASN A 241 16.69 14.67 0.22
CA ASN A 241 17.97 14.83 0.87
C ASN A 241 18.40 13.53 1.57
N PRO A 242 19.65 13.05 1.37
CA PRO A 242 20.25 11.97 2.15
C PRO A 242 20.07 12.08 3.68
N GLU A 243 20.22 13.28 4.25
CA GLU A 243 20.02 13.50 5.68
C GLU A 243 18.58 13.19 6.10
N GLN A 244 17.61 13.71 5.35
CA GLN A 244 16.20 13.52 5.65
C GLN A 244 15.82 12.03 5.63
N ILE A 245 16.39 11.25 4.69
CA ILE A 245 16.18 9.81 4.64
C ILE A 245 16.70 9.13 5.91
N ALA A 246 17.93 9.43 6.32
CA ALA A 246 18.53 8.84 7.50
C ALA A 246 17.76 9.21 8.77
N GLU A 247 17.44 10.49 8.94
CA GLU A 247 16.68 11.01 10.07
C GLU A 247 15.29 10.39 10.15
N GLN A 248 14.53 10.37 9.05
CA GLN A 248 13.20 9.77 9.01
C GLN A 248 13.26 8.26 9.28
N THR A 249 14.23 7.56 8.71
CA THR A 249 14.39 6.11 8.92
C THR A 249 14.69 5.79 10.39
N ILE A 250 15.61 6.53 11.01
CA ILE A 250 15.98 6.32 12.42
C ILE A 250 14.83 6.74 13.35
N ALA A 251 14.19 7.89 13.11
CA ALA A 251 13.09 8.39 13.93
C ALA A 251 11.86 7.48 13.89
N GLN A 252 11.60 6.83 12.75
CA GLN A 252 10.45 5.94 12.56
C GLN A 252 10.78 4.46 12.77
N LYS A 253 11.96 4.11 13.32
CA LYS A 253 12.45 2.72 13.36
C LYS A 253 11.46 1.72 13.96
N ASP A 254 10.83 2.04 15.08
CA ASP A 254 9.91 1.12 15.77
C ASP A 254 8.61 0.96 15.00
N HIS A 255 8.15 2.04 14.35
CA HIS A 255 6.99 2.01 13.47
C HIS A 255 7.25 1.15 12.22
N LEU A 256 8.40 1.37 11.56
CA LEU A 256 8.80 0.62 10.36
C LEU A 256 9.00 -0.85 10.67
N LYS A 257 9.63 -1.18 11.81
CA LYS A 257 9.79 -2.55 12.28
C LYS A 257 8.43 -3.24 12.44
N LYS A 258 7.52 -2.61 13.20
CA LYS A 258 6.17 -3.16 13.41
C LYS A 258 5.41 -3.32 12.09
N ALA A 259 5.46 -2.32 11.22
CA ALA A 259 4.80 -2.37 9.91
C ALA A 259 5.37 -3.49 9.02
N ARG A 260 6.69 -3.69 9.04
CA ARG A 260 7.36 -4.80 8.35
C ARG A 260 6.90 -6.15 8.89
N ASP A 261 6.95 -6.33 10.21
CA ASP A 261 6.56 -7.59 10.87
C ASP A 261 5.10 -7.93 10.55
N THR A 262 4.18 -6.96 10.64
CA THR A 262 2.76 -7.20 10.30
C THR A 262 2.57 -7.47 8.80
N SER A 263 3.30 -6.79 7.91
CA SER A 263 3.24 -7.09 6.47
C SER A 263 3.71 -8.51 6.18
N MET A 264 4.72 -9.01 6.89
CA MET A 264 5.17 -10.40 6.76
C MET A 264 4.08 -11.40 7.18
N TYR A 265 3.35 -11.14 8.26
CA TYR A 265 2.22 -11.99 8.64
C TYR A 265 1.10 -11.99 7.59
N VAL A 266 0.83 -10.84 6.97
CA VAL A 266 -0.11 -10.76 5.84
C VAL A 266 0.39 -11.59 4.66
N GLU A 267 1.66 -11.47 4.28
CA GLU A 267 2.25 -12.23 3.17
C GLU A 267 2.20 -13.75 3.43
N GLU A 268 2.57 -14.20 4.64
CA GLU A 268 2.48 -15.60 5.04
C GLU A 268 1.02 -16.10 5.01
N PHE A 269 0.08 -15.29 5.48
CA PHE A 269 -1.34 -15.61 5.41
C PHE A 269 -1.82 -15.73 3.96
N ILE A 270 -1.41 -14.81 3.09
CA ILE A 270 -1.72 -14.86 1.66
C ILE A 270 -1.20 -16.16 1.05
N GLN A 271 0.07 -16.47 1.28
CA GLN A 271 0.73 -17.64 0.70
C GLN A 271 0.10 -18.96 1.14
N HIS A 272 -0.29 -19.09 2.41
CA HIS A 272 -0.66 -20.38 2.99
C HIS A 272 -2.17 -20.56 3.22
N ASN A 273 -2.93 -19.48 3.36
CA ASN A 273 -4.29 -19.53 3.87
C ASN A 273 -5.33 -18.81 2.99
N PHE A 274 -4.92 -17.90 2.12
CA PHE A 274 -5.86 -17.06 1.37
C PHE A 274 -6.81 -17.86 0.47
N LYS A 275 -6.35 -18.92 -0.20
CA LYS A 275 -7.25 -19.78 -0.99
C LYS A 275 -8.40 -20.35 -0.16
N SER A 276 -8.12 -20.79 1.07
CA SER A 276 -9.18 -21.26 1.97
C SER A 276 -10.03 -20.09 2.49
N TYR A 277 -9.44 -18.92 2.72
CA TYR A 277 -10.16 -17.74 3.15
C TYR A 277 -11.16 -17.28 2.09
N GLU A 278 -10.74 -17.23 0.82
CA GLU A 278 -11.58 -16.89 -0.33
C GLU A 278 -12.74 -17.88 -0.52
N GLN A 279 -12.47 -19.19 -0.36
CA GLN A 279 -13.50 -20.22 -0.38
C GLN A 279 -14.56 -20.00 0.71
N ILE A 280 -14.13 -19.66 1.93
CA ILE A 280 -15.03 -19.36 3.05
C ILE A 280 -15.82 -18.08 2.77
N SER A 281 -15.17 -17.05 2.23
CA SER A 281 -15.81 -15.78 1.86
C SER A 281 -16.90 -15.98 0.81
N THR A 282 -16.59 -16.73 -0.25
CA THR A 282 -17.55 -17.04 -1.32
C THR A 282 -18.71 -17.89 -0.79
N PHE A 283 -18.44 -18.87 0.07
CA PHE A 283 -19.48 -19.64 0.73
C PHE A 283 -20.40 -18.75 1.56
N ALA A 284 -19.83 -17.84 2.35
CA ALA A 284 -20.57 -16.98 3.25
C ALA A 284 -21.51 -16.04 2.48
N GLU A 285 -21.03 -15.43 1.40
CA GLU A 285 -21.85 -14.58 0.55
C GLU A 285 -22.96 -15.38 -0.17
N ALA A 286 -22.63 -16.55 -0.73
CA ALA A 286 -23.61 -17.39 -1.44
C ALA A 286 -24.72 -17.94 -0.53
N ASN A 287 -24.47 -18.05 0.78
CA ASN A 287 -25.40 -18.61 1.75
C ASN A 287 -25.94 -17.59 2.75
N ARG A 288 -25.69 -16.29 2.53
CA ARG A 288 -26.09 -15.23 3.44
C ARG A 288 -27.57 -15.29 3.84
N ASN A 289 -28.44 -15.58 2.88
CA ASN A 289 -29.88 -15.71 3.11
C ASN A 289 -30.29 -17.02 3.79
N ASN A 290 -29.45 -18.06 3.70
CA ASN A 290 -29.71 -19.36 4.31
C ASN A 290 -29.38 -19.36 5.81
N PHE A 291 -28.48 -18.48 6.27
CA PHE A 291 -28.05 -18.45 7.67
C PHE A 291 -29.20 -18.17 8.65
N SER A 292 -30.14 -17.29 8.29
CA SER A 292 -31.32 -16.99 9.13
C SER A 292 -32.30 -18.17 9.27
N SER A 293 -32.14 -19.22 8.46
CA SER A 293 -32.96 -20.44 8.51
C SER A 293 -32.31 -21.57 9.32
N LEU A 294 -31.16 -21.31 9.96
CA LEU A 294 -30.49 -22.25 10.86
C LEU A 294 -30.97 -22.06 12.30
N ASP A 295 -30.53 -22.95 13.20
CA ASP A 295 -30.78 -22.79 14.64
C ASP A 295 -30.08 -21.54 15.21
N GLU A 296 -30.57 -21.04 16.35
CA GLU A 296 -30.06 -19.82 16.98
C GLU A 296 -28.55 -19.86 17.25
N THR A 297 -28.00 -21.03 17.57
CA THR A 297 -26.56 -21.17 17.86
C THR A 297 -25.73 -21.03 16.58
N LEU A 298 -26.18 -21.60 15.47
CA LEU A 298 -25.54 -21.49 14.17
C LEU A 298 -25.71 -20.12 13.53
N VAL A 299 -26.84 -19.43 13.78
CA VAL A 299 -27.04 -18.03 13.37
C VAL A 299 -25.95 -17.15 13.98
N VAL A 300 -25.71 -17.26 15.30
CA VAL A 300 -24.65 -16.50 15.98
C VAL A 300 -23.27 -16.80 15.37
N ARG A 301 -22.98 -18.07 15.08
CA ARG A 301 -21.71 -18.45 14.42
C ARG A 301 -21.58 -17.90 13.00
N ALA A 302 -22.69 -17.82 12.25
CA ALA A 302 -22.70 -17.21 10.93
C ALA A 302 -22.42 -15.71 11.02
N ASP A 303 -23.00 -15.02 12.01
CA ASP A 303 -22.72 -13.60 12.26
C ASP A 303 -21.25 -13.37 12.64
N ASP A 304 -20.69 -14.21 13.53
CA ASP A 304 -19.26 -14.17 13.88
C ASP A 304 -18.37 -14.33 12.64
N LEU A 305 -18.69 -15.27 11.75
CA LEU A 305 -17.96 -15.49 10.52
C LEU A 305 -18.07 -14.29 9.56
N MET A 306 -19.27 -13.73 9.41
CA MET A 306 -19.52 -12.57 8.55
C MET A 306 -18.81 -11.32 9.06
N GLU A 307 -18.80 -11.09 10.38
CA GLU A 307 -18.07 -9.99 11.00
C GLU A 307 -16.56 -10.15 10.78
N TYR A 308 -16.03 -11.35 11.03
CA TYR A 308 -14.62 -11.67 10.77
C TYR A 308 -14.21 -11.35 9.33
N LEU A 309 -14.95 -11.84 8.34
CA LEU A 309 -14.62 -11.63 6.92
C LEU A 309 -14.66 -10.15 6.50
N LYS A 310 -15.50 -9.35 7.17
CA LYS A 310 -15.75 -7.95 6.82
C LYS A 310 -14.84 -6.96 7.54
N ARG A 311 -14.41 -7.28 8.76
CA ARG A 311 -13.78 -6.30 9.66
C ARG A 311 -12.44 -6.75 10.25
N ASP A 312 -12.10 -8.02 10.19
CA ASP A 312 -10.88 -8.50 10.83
C ASP A 312 -9.64 -8.13 9.99
N HIS A 313 -8.77 -7.31 10.57
CA HIS A 313 -7.54 -6.84 9.94
C HIS A 313 -6.37 -7.82 10.13
N GLU A 314 -6.49 -8.75 11.08
CA GLU A 314 -5.46 -9.72 11.47
C GLU A 314 -6.01 -11.16 11.35
N PRO A 315 -6.43 -11.57 10.13
CA PRO A 315 -7.21 -12.78 9.94
C PRO A 315 -6.50 -14.05 10.44
N TRP A 316 -5.17 -14.07 10.44
CA TRP A 316 -4.36 -15.22 10.84
C TRP A 316 -4.65 -15.71 12.27
N ASP A 317 -5.02 -14.83 13.19
CA ASP A 317 -5.22 -15.18 14.60
C ASP A 317 -6.42 -16.10 14.82
N LYS A 318 -7.54 -15.80 14.13
CA LYS A 318 -8.81 -16.52 14.30
C LYS A 318 -9.13 -17.47 13.16
N PHE A 319 -8.30 -17.51 12.11
CA PHE A 319 -8.59 -18.30 10.92
C PHE A 319 -8.88 -19.80 11.19
N PRO A 320 -8.16 -20.50 12.10
CA PRO A 320 -8.48 -21.89 12.43
C PRO A 320 -9.88 -22.07 13.02
N GLN A 321 -10.34 -21.13 13.86
CA GLN A 321 -11.69 -21.12 14.41
C GLN A 321 -12.72 -20.88 13.31
N MET A 322 -12.45 -19.93 12.42
CA MET A 322 -13.36 -19.60 11.30
C MET A 322 -13.49 -20.74 10.30
N LYS A 323 -12.42 -21.50 10.06
CA LYS A 323 -12.47 -22.76 9.30
C LYS A 323 -13.41 -23.79 9.93
N LYS A 324 -13.41 -23.90 11.27
CA LYS A 324 -14.31 -24.81 12.00
C LYS A 324 -15.77 -24.36 11.87
N ILE A 325 -16.03 -23.08 12.09
CA ILE A 325 -17.36 -22.48 11.93
C ILE A 325 -17.88 -22.69 10.51
N TYR A 326 -17.06 -22.41 9.50
CA TYR A 326 -17.39 -22.69 8.10
C TYR A 326 -17.85 -24.14 7.87
N LYS A 327 -17.11 -25.12 8.40
CA LYS A 327 -17.46 -26.53 8.24
C LYS A 327 -18.81 -26.84 8.87
N GLU A 328 -19.04 -26.38 10.09
CA GLU A 328 -20.31 -26.58 10.81
C GLU A 328 -21.50 -25.96 10.08
N LEU A 329 -21.35 -24.72 9.58
CA LEU A 329 -22.39 -24.04 8.81
C LEU A 329 -22.66 -24.74 7.47
N ASN A 330 -21.62 -25.15 6.75
CA ASN A 330 -21.75 -25.86 5.48
C ASN A 330 -22.47 -27.20 5.65
N ASP A 331 -22.12 -27.95 6.70
CA ASP A 331 -22.75 -29.25 6.99
C ASP A 331 -24.22 -29.05 7.39
N ALA A 332 -24.52 -28.04 8.22
CA ALA A 332 -25.89 -27.71 8.62
C ALA A 332 -26.78 -27.29 7.44
N ILE A 333 -26.29 -26.39 6.58
CA ILE A 333 -27.03 -25.95 5.38
C ILE A 333 -27.29 -27.11 4.43
N LYS A 334 -26.27 -27.94 4.17
CA LYS A 334 -26.43 -29.12 3.28
C LYS A 334 -27.46 -30.09 3.83
N ASN A 335 -27.40 -30.39 5.13
CA ASN A 335 -28.35 -31.29 5.77
C ASN A 335 -29.78 -30.73 5.69
N ARG A 336 -29.97 -29.44 5.98
CA ARG A 336 -31.29 -28.78 5.92
C ARG A 336 -31.84 -28.74 4.49
N LEU A 337 -31.02 -28.37 3.52
CA LEU A 337 -31.41 -28.34 2.10
C LEU A 337 -31.80 -29.73 1.60
N ASN A 338 -31.02 -30.77 1.89
CA ASN A 338 -31.33 -32.13 1.46
C ASN A 338 -32.63 -32.63 2.09
N ALA A 339 -32.79 -32.46 3.42
CA ALA A 339 -34.01 -32.88 4.11
C ALA A 339 -35.26 -32.17 3.57
N LEU A 340 -35.20 -30.85 3.33
CA LEU A 340 -36.31 -30.10 2.75
C LEU A 340 -36.59 -30.48 1.31
N LYS A 341 -35.56 -30.70 0.48
CA LYS A 341 -35.75 -31.18 -0.89
C LYS A 341 -36.47 -32.51 -0.90
N ASP A 342 -36.04 -33.47 -0.10
CA ASP A 342 -36.65 -34.80 -0.03
C ASP A 342 -38.12 -34.69 0.41
N ALA A 343 -38.40 -33.88 1.43
CA ALA A 343 -39.77 -33.65 1.92
C ALA A 343 -40.66 -32.99 0.85
N VAL A 344 -40.21 -31.88 0.24
CA VAL A 344 -40.96 -31.14 -0.77
C VAL A 344 -41.15 -31.98 -2.03
N ILE A 345 -40.13 -32.70 -2.51
CA ILE A 345 -40.25 -33.60 -3.66
C ILE A 345 -41.31 -34.67 -3.39
N THR A 346 -41.28 -35.32 -2.22
CA THR A 346 -42.28 -36.34 -1.86
C THR A 346 -43.71 -35.78 -1.88
N ILE A 347 -43.91 -34.56 -1.38
CA ILE A 347 -45.21 -33.87 -1.41
C ILE A 347 -45.66 -33.63 -2.85
N TYR A 348 -44.79 -33.08 -3.70
CA TYR A 348 -45.15 -32.75 -5.08
C TYR A 348 -45.30 -33.99 -5.97
N GLU A 349 -44.51 -35.05 -5.76
CA GLU A 349 -44.70 -36.34 -6.42
C GLU A 349 -46.07 -36.92 -6.11
N THR A 350 -46.49 -36.88 -4.84
CA THR A 350 -47.83 -37.30 -4.42
C THR A 350 -48.91 -36.47 -5.14
N ILE A 351 -48.76 -35.15 -5.18
CA ILE A 351 -49.69 -34.26 -5.90
C ILE A 351 -49.74 -34.59 -7.39
N PHE A 352 -48.62 -34.86 -8.05
CA PHE A 352 -48.60 -35.22 -9.47
C PHE A 352 -49.25 -36.58 -9.75
N VAL A 353 -49.11 -37.56 -8.84
CA VAL A 353 -49.86 -38.82 -8.91
C VAL A 353 -51.35 -38.56 -8.82
N GLU A 354 -51.79 -37.71 -7.89
CA GLU A 354 -53.20 -37.35 -7.74
C GLU A 354 -53.75 -36.57 -8.94
N ILE A 355 -52.99 -35.64 -9.51
CA ILE A 355 -53.36 -34.93 -10.75
C ILE A 355 -53.56 -35.93 -11.89
N THR A 356 -52.64 -36.89 -12.04
CA THR A 356 -52.72 -37.93 -13.09
C THR A 356 -53.93 -38.83 -12.90
N ALA A 357 -54.20 -39.24 -11.66
CA ALA A 357 -55.39 -40.02 -11.30
C ALA A 357 -56.67 -39.24 -11.64
N ARG A 358 -56.75 -37.97 -11.26
CA ARG A 358 -57.92 -37.12 -11.54
C ARG A 358 -58.14 -36.89 -13.03
N GLN A 359 -57.06 -36.69 -13.79
CA GLN A 359 -57.13 -36.57 -15.25
C GLN A 359 -57.73 -37.82 -15.89
N LYS A 360 -57.34 -39.01 -15.42
CA LYS A 360 -57.88 -40.30 -15.85
C LYS A 360 -59.34 -40.48 -15.45
N GLU A 361 -59.72 -40.11 -14.23
CA GLU A 361 -61.11 -40.15 -13.75
C GLU A 361 -62.05 -39.30 -14.61
N LEU A 362 -61.59 -38.12 -15.04
CA LEU A 362 -62.36 -37.22 -15.91
C LEU A 362 -62.32 -37.66 -17.40
N GLY A 363 -61.53 -38.68 -17.74
CA GLY A 363 -61.39 -39.19 -19.11
C GLY A 363 -60.76 -38.19 -20.09
N ILE A 364 -59.80 -37.40 -19.63
CA ILE A 364 -59.14 -36.35 -20.43
C ILE A 364 -57.89 -36.91 -21.11
N GLU A 365 -57.88 -36.99 -22.45
CA GLU A 365 -56.73 -37.47 -23.25
C GLU A 365 -55.76 -36.35 -23.68
N ALA A 366 -56.14 -35.08 -23.51
CA ALA A 366 -55.32 -33.94 -23.90
C ALA A 366 -54.03 -33.86 -23.07
N SER A 367 -52.91 -33.70 -23.76
CA SER A 367 -51.58 -33.55 -23.15
C SER A 367 -51.29 -32.09 -22.77
N ASN A 368 -50.38 -31.88 -21.82
CA ASN A 368 -49.86 -30.56 -21.43
C ASN A 368 -50.90 -29.56 -20.86
N LEU A 369 -51.98 -30.05 -20.25
CA LEU A 369 -52.98 -29.20 -19.58
C LEU A 369 -52.53 -28.72 -18.19
N THR A 370 -51.83 -29.58 -17.46
CA THR A 370 -51.30 -29.29 -16.13
C THR A 370 -49.78 -29.09 -16.18
N THR A 371 -49.22 -28.63 -15.06
CA THR A 371 -47.77 -28.45 -14.93
C THR A 371 -47.03 -29.76 -15.19
N ASN A 372 -45.92 -29.70 -15.94
CA ASN A 372 -45.07 -30.86 -16.21
C ASN A 372 -44.34 -31.30 -14.94
N ALA A 373 -44.54 -32.55 -14.53
CA ALA A 373 -43.99 -33.10 -13.29
C ALA A 373 -42.46 -33.10 -13.28
N GLU A 374 -41.83 -33.66 -14.31
CA GLU A 374 -40.37 -33.76 -14.42
C GLU A 374 -39.69 -32.39 -14.31
N PHE A 375 -40.18 -31.41 -15.07
CA PHE A 375 -39.63 -30.05 -15.05
C PHE A 375 -39.75 -29.40 -13.66
N TYR A 376 -40.91 -29.55 -13.00
CA TYR A 376 -41.16 -28.91 -11.71
C TYR A 376 -40.37 -29.57 -10.58
N LEU A 377 -40.27 -30.90 -10.57
CA LEU A 377 -39.46 -31.64 -9.60
C LEU A 377 -37.97 -31.35 -9.79
N GLN A 378 -37.48 -31.26 -11.02
CA GLN A 378 -36.11 -30.83 -11.29
C GLN A 378 -35.84 -29.39 -10.81
N LYS A 379 -36.82 -28.49 -10.93
CA LYS A 379 -36.72 -27.13 -10.40
C LYS A 379 -36.54 -27.13 -8.87
N ILE A 380 -37.35 -27.90 -8.15
CA ILE A 380 -37.24 -28.05 -6.68
C ILE A 380 -35.88 -28.66 -6.32
N ASN A 381 -35.46 -29.72 -7.01
CA ASN A 381 -34.22 -30.41 -6.70
C ASN A 381 -32.97 -29.52 -6.87
N LYS A 382 -33.00 -28.59 -7.82
CA LYS A 382 -31.91 -27.62 -8.08
C LYS A 382 -31.93 -26.40 -7.16
N GLU A 383 -32.95 -26.23 -6.32
CA GLU A 383 -33.05 -25.09 -5.42
C GLU A 383 -31.91 -25.09 -4.39
N THR A 384 -31.40 -23.91 -4.03
CA THR A 384 -30.29 -23.73 -3.08
C THR A 384 -30.68 -22.83 -1.91
N GLN A 385 -31.84 -22.18 -1.97
CA GLN A 385 -32.36 -21.33 -0.92
C GLN A 385 -33.34 -22.09 -0.03
N ILE A 386 -33.07 -22.14 1.27
CA ILE A 386 -33.91 -22.84 2.26
C ILE A 386 -35.32 -22.25 2.28
N THR A 387 -35.42 -20.93 2.33
CA THR A 387 -36.71 -20.21 2.36
C THR A 387 -37.56 -20.48 1.12
N GLN A 388 -36.95 -20.69 -0.05
CA GLN A 388 -37.67 -20.99 -1.27
C GLN A 388 -38.25 -22.42 -1.27
N LEU A 389 -37.54 -23.38 -0.67
CA LEU A 389 -38.05 -24.73 -0.44
C LEU A 389 -39.21 -24.73 0.55
N GLU A 390 -39.11 -23.96 1.64
CA GLU A 390 -40.19 -23.78 2.61
C GLU A 390 -41.43 -23.14 1.96
N ILE A 391 -41.25 -22.20 1.03
CA ILE A 391 -42.35 -21.64 0.23
C ILE A 391 -43.00 -22.71 -0.65
N TYR A 392 -42.23 -23.59 -1.29
CA TYR A 392 -42.81 -24.69 -2.07
C TYR A 392 -43.64 -25.62 -1.19
N GLU A 393 -43.14 -25.97 -0.01
CA GLU A 393 -43.88 -26.78 0.97
C GLU A 393 -45.21 -26.12 1.35
N LEU A 394 -45.19 -24.84 1.73
CA LEU A 394 -46.39 -24.09 2.14
C LEU A 394 -47.42 -23.96 1.00
N LYS A 395 -46.95 -23.82 -0.25
CA LYS A 395 -47.81 -23.64 -1.43
C LYS A 395 -48.23 -24.94 -2.09
N ALA A 396 -47.87 -26.10 -1.54
CA ALA A 396 -48.18 -27.39 -2.14
C ALA A 396 -49.70 -27.60 -2.36
N ASN A 397 -50.53 -27.24 -1.37
CA ASN A 397 -51.98 -27.38 -1.48
C ASN A 397 -52.60 -26.40 -2.49
N GLU A 398 -52.10 -25.17 -2.54
CA GLU A 398 -52.51 -24.18 -3.54
C GLU A 398 -52.18 -24.70 -4.96
N PHE A 399 -50.95 -25.17 -5.16
CA PHE A 399 -50.51 -25.77 -6.42
C PHE A 399 -51.38 -26.96 -6.83
N ARG A 400 -51.70 -27.85 -5.87
CA ARG A 400 -52.61 -28.97 -6.09
C ARG A 400 -53.99 -28.49 -6.57
N ALA A 401 -54.60 -27.55 -5.84
CA ALA A 401 -55.92 -27.01 -6.15
C ALA A 401 -55.96 -26.33 -7.52
N GLU A 402 -54.94 -25.54 -7.87
CA GLU A 402 -54.84 -24.89 -9.18
C GLU A 402 -54.79 -25.89 -10.33
N ASN A 403 -54.00 -26.96 -10.21
CA ASN A 403 -53.91 -27.97 -11.26
C ASN A 403 -55.20 -28.80 -11.37
N PHE A 404 -55.85 -29.11 -10.25
CA PHE A 404 -57.15 -29.78 -10.27
C PHE A 404 -58.21 -28.90 -10.94
N LYS A 405 -58.25 -27.61 -10.61
CA LYS A 405 -59.17 -26.64 -11.23
C LYS A 405 -59.00 -26.60 -12.74
N LYS A 406 -57.76 -26.60 -13.25
CA LYS A 406 -57.48 -26.65 -14.71
C LYS A 406 -58.13 -27.87 -15.38
N LEU A 407 -58.06 -29.05 -14.74
CA LEU A 407 -58.67 -30.27 -15.27
C LEU A 407 -60.21 -30.19 -15.27
N GLU A 408 -60.79 -29.70 -14.16
CA GLU A 408 -62.24 -29.57 -13.99
C GLU A 408 -62.85 -28.54 -14.93
N ASP A 409 -62.19 -27.39 -15.10
CA ASP A 409 -62.61 -26.34 -16.01
C ASP A 409 -62.48 -26.82 -17.47
N PHE A 410 -61.40 -27.56 -17.82
CA PHE A 410 -61.26 -28.17 -19.14
C PHE A 410 -62.41 -29.14 -19.44
N LYS A 411 -62.72 -30.04 -18.50
CA LYS A 411 -63.80 -31.02 -18.69
C LYS A 411 -65.16 -30.34 -18.85
N ALA A 412 -65.45 -29.36 -18.00
CA ALA A 412 -66.70 -28.61 -18.06
C ALA A 412 -66.85 -27.81 -19.35
N GLN A 413 -65.76 -27.24 -19.88
CA GLN A 413 -65.77 -26.60 -21.20
C GLN A 413 -66.02 -27.61 -22.33
N GLU A 414 -65.43 -28.80 -22.25
CA GLU A 414 -65.65 -29.86 -23.23
C GLU A 414 -67.11 -30.33 -23.24
N GLU A 415 -67.73 -30.48 -22.07
CA GLU A 415 -69.13 -30.87 -21.90
C GLU A 415 -70.09 -29.79 -22.39
N ALA A 416 -69.88 -28.52 -22.02
CA ALA A 416 -70.68 -27.39 -22.50
C ALA A 416 -70.65 -27.30 -24.03
N ARG A 417 -69.47 -27.51 -24.64
CA ARG A 417 -69.33 -27.55 -26.11
C ARG A 417 -70.11 -28.71 -26.74
N LYS A 418 -70.23 -29.85 -26.05
CA LYS A 418 -70.98 -31.02 -26.52
C LYS A 418 -72.49 -30.86 -26.35
N SER A 419 -72.96 -30.21 -25.28
CA SER A 419 -74.38 -29.97 -25.01
C SER A 419 -74.95 -28.75 -25.74
N GLY A 420 -74.10 -27.86 -26.26
CA GLY A 420 -74.51 -26.60 -26.89
C GLY A 420 -74.83 -25.50 -25.87
N GLU A 421 -74.50 -25.71 -24.59
CA GLU A 421 -74.67 -24.75 -23.51
C GLU A 421 -73.43 -23.84 -23.36
N ALA A 422 -73.62 -22.66 -22.78
CA ALA A 422 -72.49 -21.78 -22.45
C ALA A 422 -71.76 -22.31 -21.21
N TYR A 423 -70.43 -22.35 -21.26
CA TYR A 423 -69.61 -22.70 -20.10
C TYR A 423 -69.79 -21.68 -18.97
N VAL A 424 -69.98 -22.18 -17.74
CA VAL A 424 -70.06 -21.37 -16.53
C VAL A 424 -68.81 -21.60 -15.68
N SER A 425 -67.99 -20.56 -15.53
CA SER A 425 -66.78 -20.59 -14.71
C SER A 425 -67.12 -20.72 -13.22
N SER A 426 -66.41 -21.60 -12.53
CA SER A 426 -66.50 -21.72 -11.08
C SER A 426 -65.93 -20.47 -10.39
N VAL A 427 -66.62 -20.00 -9.34
CA VAL A 427 -66.06 -18.96 -8.46
C VAL A 427 -65.27 -19.60 -7.34
N ASP A 428 -64.04 -19.14 -7.14
CA ASP A 428 -63.16 -19.61 -6.07
C ASP A 428 -63.69 -19.17 -4.70
N VAL A 429 -63.80 -20.14 -3.80
CA VAL A 429 -64.25 -19.92 -2.42
C VAL A 429 -63.32 -20.66 -1.48
N SER A 430 -62.54 -19.90 -0.71
CA SER A 430 -61.73 -20.44 0.38
C SER A 430 -62.54 -20.52 1.66
N ILE A 431 -62.54 -21.68 2.32
CA ILE A 431 -63.26 -21.88 3.58
C ILE A 431 -62.77 -20.89 4.66
N ALA A 432 -61.47 -20.57 4.67
CA ALA A 432 -60.87 -19.61 5.61
C ALA A 432 -61.35 -18.17 5.41
N THR A 433 -61.70 -17.78 4.17
CA THR A 433 -62.34 -16.48 3.92
C THR A 433 -63.82 -16.48 4.28
N GLU A 434 -64.47 -17.64 4.20
CA GLU A 434 -65.89 -17.76 4.53
C GLU A 434 -66.13 -17.88 6.03
N MET A 435 -65.21 -18.47 6.78
CA MET A 435 -65.42 -18.82 8.18
C MET A 435 -64.26 -18.30 9.05
N PRO A 436 -64.55 -17.64 10.19
CA PRO A 436 -63.50 -17.21 11.10
C PRO A 436 -62.79 -18.43 11.74
N PRO A 437 -61.51 -18.29 12.13
CA PRO A 437 -60.81 -19.32 12.89
C PRO A 437 -61.60 -19.73 14.13
N THR A 438 -61.92 -21.02 14.26
CA THR A 438 -62.76 -21.57 15.32
C THR A 438 -62.19 -22.90 15.80
N THR A 439 -62.06 -23.11 17.11
CA THR A 439 -61.71 -24.41 17.71
C THR A 439 -62.97 -25.27 17.83
N ILE A 440 -62.90 -26.52 17.37
CA ILE A 440 -64.00 -27.49 17.43
C ILE A 440 -63.55 -28.67 18.31
N GLU A 441 -64.22 -28.85 19.44
CA GLU A 441 -63.85 -29.83 20.49
C GLU A 441 -64.84 -31.00 20.58
N ASN A 442 -66.00 -30.89 19.95
CA ASN A 442 -67.05 -31.91 19.97
C ASN A 442 -67.94 -31.86 18.71
N GLU A 443 -68.73 -32.92 18.53
CA GLU A 443 -69.61 -33.12 17.36
C GLU A 443 -70.65 -32.00 17.19
N VAL A 444 -71.22 -31.50 18.29
CA VAL A 444 -72.21 -30.41 18.24
C VAL A 444 -71.61 -29.12 17.66
N GLN A 445 -70.37 -28.79 18.06
CA GLN A 445 -69.65 -27.63 17.51
C GLN A 445 -69.30 -27.81 16.03
N LEU A 446 -68.97 -29.03 15.60
CA LEU A 446 -68.72 -29.35 14.19
C LEU A 446 -69.97 -29.15 13.34
N ASP A 447 -71.12 -29.66 13.80
CA ASP A 447 -72.39 -29.55 13.09
C ASP A 447 -72.84 -28.09 12.94
N GLU A 448 -72.68 -27.28 14.00
CA GLU A 448 -72.96 -25.84 13.93
C GLU A 448 -72.05 -25.12 12.93
N TYR A 449 -70.76 -25.47 12.91
CA TYR A 449 -69.80 -24.92 11.97
C TYR A 449 -70.18 -25.26 10.52
N LEU A 450 -70.47 -26.54 10.24
CA LEU A 450 -70.88 -27.00 8.91
C LEU A 450 -72.20 -26.37 8.45
N LYS A 451 -73.16 -26.19 9.36
CA LYS A 451 -74.44 -25.53 9.07
C LYS A 451 -74.22 -24.06 8.66
N LYS A 452 -73.34 -23.34 9.36
CA LYS A 452 -72.98 -21.94 9.03
C LYS A 452 -72.24 -21.85 7.69
N LEU A 453 -71.26 -22.72 7.47
CA LEU A 453 -70.52 -22.78 6.22
C LEU A 453 -71.48 -23.08 5.04
N LYS A 454 -72.34 -24.09 5.18
CA LYS A 454 -73.35 -24.44 4.18
C LYS A 454 -74.24 -23.24 3.82
N ALA A 455 -74.74 -22.50 4.80
CA ALA A 455 -75.57 -21.33 4.55
C ALA A 455 -74.83 -20.28 3.69
N LYS A 456 -73.55 -20.00 3.99
CA LYS A 456 -72.74 -19.05 3.21
C LYS A 456 -72.47 -19.54 1.79
N LEU A 457 -72.09 -20.81 1.65
CA LEU A 457 -71.83 -21.43 0.34
C LEU A 457 -73.10 -21.45 -0.53
N MET A 458 -74.28 -21.74 0.05
CA MET A 458 -75.54 -21.73 -0.70
C MET A 458 -75.88 -20.34 -1.28
N VAL A 459 -75.59 -19.25 -0.55
CA VAL A 459 -75.78 -17.89 -1.07
C VAL A 459 -74.88 -17.66 -2.27
N LYS A 460 -73.60 -18.05 -2.22
CA LYS A 460 -72.69 -17.90 -3.36
C LYS A 460 -73.09 -18.79 -4.53
N LEU A 461 -73.51 -20.02 -4.26
CA LEU A 461 -73.94 -20.98 -5.29
C LEU A 461 -75.16 -20.44 -6.06
N SER A 462 -76.14 -19.84 -5.36
CA SER A 462 -77.31 -19.22 -6.01
C SER A 462 -76.97 -18.05 -6.94
N LYS A 463 -75.87 -17.34 -6.67
CA LYS A 463 -75.42 -16.19 -7.47
C LYS A 463 -74.53 -16.59 -8.64
N ASN A 464 -73.66 -17.57 -8.41
CA ASN A 464 -72.55 -17.89 -9.31
C ASN A 464 -72.72 -19.24 -10.04
N GLN A 465 -73.77 -20.00 -9.74
CA GLN A 465 -74.14 -21.31 -10.31
C GLN A 465 -73.15 -22.46 -10.08
N LYS A 466 -71.83 -22.19 -10.01
CA LYS A 466 -70.78 -23.18 -9.73
C LYS A 466 -69.74 -22.59 -8.76
N LEU A 467 -69.32 -23.37 -7.77
CA LEU A 467 -68.30 -22.99 -6.79
C LEU A 467 -67.10 -23.94 -6.87
N TRP A 468 -65.90 -23.39 -6.76
CA TRP A 468 -64.67 -24.14 -6.54
C TRP A 468 -64.28 -23.97 -5.06
N LEU A 469 -64.27 -25.06 -4.30
CA LEU A 469 -63.87 -25.04 -2.91
C LEU A 469 -62.41 -25.44 -2.82
N SER A 470 -61.59 -24.56 -2.26
CA SER A 470 -60.14 -24.73 -2.09
C SER A 470 -59.71 -24.53 -0.65
#